data_AF-A0A522WRW2-F1
#
_entry.id   AF-A0A522WRW2-F1
#
_cell.length_a   1.000
_cell.length_b   1.000
_cell.length_c   1.000
_cell.angle_alpha   90.00
_cell.angle_beta   90.00
_cell.angle_gamma   90.00
#
_symmetry.space_group_name_H-M   'P 1'
#
loop_
_entity.id
_entity.type
_entity.pdbx_description
1 polymer ?
#
loop_
_entity_poly.entity_id
_entity_poly.type
_entity_poly.pdbx_seq_one_letter_code
_entity_poly.pdbx_strand_id
1 'polypeptide(L)'
;MYELSEQELFEAIHYARSIDEESGAKIIEQFQLEQPALAQAIFGIFPSIIAEQNQEISYLFMDLCFDVLCVFQHAFGPLPSQSNMNYDWLEKQAMLLIPELQSMVKERQMEDKIRSKLQDQFVQRSLDETVQKGLVNFMNMAIDGFVSENPGSAPSSKITQTMIFIVIRLFGNLYGGTSNAV
;
A
#
# COMPACT_ATOMS: atom_id res chain seq x y z
N MET A 1 -12.99 -3.67 10.86
CA MET A 1 -11.93 -4.57 10.35
C MET A 1 -11.30 -5.33 11.52
N TYR A 2 -10.78 -6.55 11.29
CA TYR A 2 -10.02 -7.37 12.26
C TYR A 2 -8.74 -7.91 11.60
N GLU A 3 -7.74 -8.35 12.39
CA GLU A 3 -6.54 -9.04 11.89
C GLU A 3 -6.91 -10.39 11.28
N LEU A 4 -6.54 -10.65 10.02
CA LEU A 4 -6.78 -11.94 9.40
C LEU A 4 -6.02 -13.05 10.13
N SER A 5 -6.70 -14.16 10.40
CA SER A 5 -6.03 -15.39 10.83
C SER A 5 -5.11 -15.90 9.72
N GLU A 6 -4.18 -16.79 10.07
CA GLU A 6 -3.27 -17.39 9.08
C GLU A 6 -4.03 -18.09 7.95
N GLN A 7 -5.14 -18.78 8.27
CA GLN A 7 -5.97 -19.45 7.28
C GLN A 7 -6.67 -18.45 6.35
N GLU A 8 -7.32 -17.42 6.90
CA GLU A 8 -8.00 -16.40 6.09
C GLU A 8 -7.02 -15.64 5.19
N LEU A 9 -5.84 -15.32 5.73
CA LEU A 9 -4.78 -14.68 4.96
C LEU A 9 -4.28 -15.58 3.82
N PHE A 10 -4.06 -16.86 4.10
CA PHE A 10 -3.64 -17.82 3.08
C PHE A 10 -4.68 -17.96 1.96
N GLU A 11 -5.96 -18.10 2.31
CA GLU A 11 -7.06 -18.20 1.35
C GLU A 11 -7.18 -16.93 0.51
N ALA A 12 -7.08 -15.75 1.13
CA ALA A 12 -7.15 -14.46 0.43
C ALA A 12 -5.97 -14.24 -0.52
N ILE A 13 -4.74 -14.63 -0.14
CA ILE A 13 -3.56 -14.56 -1.01
C ILE A 13 -3.70 -15.55 -2.18
N HIS A 14 -4.15 -16.78 -1.91
CA HIS A 14 -4.37 -17.76 -2.95
C HIS A 14 -5.42 -17.27 -3.95
N TYR A 15 -6.51 -16.67 -3.46
CA TYR A 15 -7.50 -16.01 -4.29
C TYR A 15 -6.86 -14.93 -5.17
N ALA A 16 -6.13 -13.97 -4.58
CA ALA A 16 -5.49 -12.88 -5.31
C ALA A 16 -4.60 -13.39 -6.46
N ARG A 17 -3.79 -14.42 -6.20
CA ARG A 17 -2.87 -15.02 -7.18
C ARG A 17 -3.54 -15.92 -8.22
N SER A 18 -4.81 -16.27 -8.02
CA SER A 18 -5.60 -17.06 -8.98
C SER A 18 -6.34 -16.21 -10.01
N ILE A 19 -6.34 -14.88 -9.83
CA ILE A 19 -7.01 -13.94 -10.72
C ILE A 19 -6.27 -13.88 -12.06
N ASP A 20 -7.02 -14.07 -13.15
CA ASP A 20 -6.50 -13.92 -14.50
C ASP A 20 -6.36 -12.44 -14.90
N GLU A 21 -5.64 -12.17 -15.98
CA GLU A 21 -5.34 -10.82 -16.45
C GLU A 21 -6.60 -9.99 -16.79
N GLU A 22 -7.63 -10.59 -17.39
CA GLU A 22 -8.86 -9.89 -17.76
C GLU A 22 -9.64 -9.48 -16.50
N SER A 23 -9.76 -10.40 -15.55
CA SER A 23 -10.39 -10.16 -14.26
C SER A 23 -9.60 -9.12 -13.43
N GLY A 24 -8.27 -9.20 -13.46
CA GLY A 24 -7.39 -8.26 -12.77
C GLY A 24 -7.50 -6.83 -13.33
N ALA A 25 -7.56 -6.70 -14.66
CA ALA A 25 -7.78 -5.41 -15.31
C ALA A 25 -9.10 -4.75 -14.86
N LYS A 26 -10.19 -5.52 -14.77
CA LYS A 26 -11.49 -5.02 -14.30
C LYS A 26 -11.44 -4.56 -12.83
N ILE A 27 -10.71 -5.28 -11.97
CA ILE A 27 -10.54 -4.89 -10.57
C ILE A 27 -9.78 -3.56 -10.47
N ILE A 28 -8.73 -3.39 -11.26
CA ILE A 28 -7.96 -2.12 -11.30
C ILE A 28 -8.81 -0.98 -11.85
N GLU A 29 -9.55 -1.20 -12.95
CA GLU A 29 -10.47 -0.20 -13.52
C GLU A 29 -11.53 0.22 -12.50
N GLN A 30 -12.15 -0.74 -11.81
CA GLN A 30 -13.13 -0.45 -10.77
C GLN A 30 -12.50 0.33 -9.62
N PHE A 31 -11.30 -0.05 -9.18
CA PHE A 31 -10.59 0.66 -8.13
C PHE A 31 -10.23 2.09 -8.53
N GLN A 32 -9.84 2.33 -9.78
CA GLN A 32 -9.58 3.68 -10.28
C GLN A 32 -10.85 4.54 -10.33
N LEU A 33 -12.00 3.95 -10.67
CA LEU A 33 -13.29 4.65 -10.66
C LEU A 33 -13.75 4.94 -9.22
N GLU A 34 -13.65 3.93 -8.35
CA GLU A 34 -14.14 3.99 -6.98
C GLU A 34 -13.18 4.64 -6.00
N GLN A 35 -11.90 4.79 -6.29
CA GLN A 35 -10.91 5.41 -5.40
C GLN A 35 -9.76 6.06 -6.20
N PRO A 36 -10.01 7.05 -7.09
CA PRO A 36 -9.05 7.51 -8.09
C PRO A 36 -7.77 8.07 -7.48
N ALA A 37 -7.88 8.83 -6.39
CA ALA A 37 -6.73 9.43 -5.74
C ALA A 37 -5.87 8.39 -5.00
N LEU A 38 -6.49 7.35 -4.40
CA LEU A 38 -5.75 6.25 -3.78
C LEU A 38 -5.10 5.36 -4.85
N ALA A 39 -5.82 5.07 -5.93
CA ALA A 39 -5.28 4.32 -7.06
C ALA A 39 -4.08 5.03 -7.69
N GLN A 40 -4.15 6.35 -7.87
CA GLN A 40 -3.04 7.15 -8.39
C GLN A 40 -1.82 7.13 -7.44
N ALA A 41 -2.04 7.15 -6.13
CA ALA A 41 -0.96 7.04 -5.16
C ALA A 41 -0.27 5.67 -5.24
N ILE A 42 -1.07 4.59 -5.18
CA ILE A 42 -0.59 3.20 -5.08
C ILE A 42 0.03 2.70 -6.38
N PHE A 43 -0.61 2.94 -7.53
CA PHE A 43 -0.18 2.41 -8.83
C PHE A 43 0.57 3.42 -9.71
N GLY A 44 0.66 4.69 -9.28
CA GLY A 44 1.38 5.74 -10.00
C GLY A 44 2.56 6.30 -9.21
N ILE A 45 2.26 6.97 -8.09
CA ILE A 45 3.26 7.75 -7.35
C ILE A 45 4.26 6.85 -6.61
N PHE A 46 3.79 5.91 -5.79
CA PHE A 46 4.70 5.07 -4.98
C PHE A 46 5.64 4.20 -5.83
N PRO A 47 5.19 3.52 -6.89
CA PRO A 47 6.08 2.76 -7.75
C PRO A 47 7.11 3.66 -8.44
N SER A 48 6.74 4.90 -8.80
CA SER A 48 7.69 5.83 -9.43
C SER A 48 8.85 6.22 -8.50
N ILE A 49 8.59 6.38 -7.20
CA ILE A 49 9.63 6.67 -6.20
C ILE A 49 10.58 5.48 -6.04
N ILE A 50 10.04 4.26 -6.08
CA ILE A 50 10.85 3.03 -6.00
C ILE A 50 11.68 2.88 -7.30
N ALA A 51 11.08 3.16 -8.46
CA ALA A 51 11.72 3.05 -9.76
C ALA A 51 12.94 3.97 -9.92
N GLU A 52 12.97 5.12 -9.25
CA GLU A 52 14.14 6.00 -9.20
C GLU A 52 15.38 5.30 -8.61
N GLN A 53 15.19 4.30 -7.73
CA GLN A 53 16.29 3.52 -7.16
C GLN A 53 16.48 2.17 -7.89
N ASN A 54 15.39 1.48 -8.19
CA ASN A 54 15.42 0.22 -8.91
C ASN A 54 14.06 -0.04 -9.57
N GLN A 55 14.07 -0.17 -10.89
CA GLN A 55 12.86 -0.34 -11.70
C GLN A 55 12.25 -1.74 -11.57
N GLU A 56 13.06 -2.78 -11.36
CA GLU A 56 12.54 -4.16 -11.30
C GLU A 56 11.73 -4.39 -10.01
N ILE A 57 12.24 -3.90 -8.88
CA ILE A 57 11.52 -4.01 -7.60
C ILE A 57 10.27 -3.09 -7.55
N SER A 58 10.18 -2.07 -8.42
CA SER A 58 8.95 -1.27 -8.53
C SER A 58 7.83 -2.03 -9.26
N TYR A 59 8.17 -2.90 -10.21
CA TYR A 59 7.20 -3.82 -10.82
C TYR A 59 6.68 -4.81 -9.80
N LEU A 60 7.58 -5.46 -9.04
CA LEU A 60 7.17 -6.32 -7.92
C LEU A 60 6.25 -5.57 -6.95
N PHE A 61 6.60 -4.33 -6.60
CA PHE A 61 5.78 -3.54 -5.70
C PHE A 61 4.35 -3.34 -6.22
N MET A 62 4.16 -3.10 -7.53
CA MET A 62 2.82 -2.98 -8.12
C MET A 62 2.05 -4.30 -8.04
N ASP A 63 2.72 -5.43 -8.29
CA ASP A 63 2.10 -6.75 -8.14
C ASP A 63 1.65 -6.99 -6.69
N LEU A 64 2.49 -6.67 -5.72
CA LEU A 64 2.14 -6.78 -4.30
C LEU A 64 1.01 -5.81 -3.90
N CYS A 65 0.94 -4.62 -4.50
CA CYS A 65 -0.17 -3.69 -4.27
C CYS A 65 -1.50 -4.25 -4.80
N PHE A 66 -1.46 -4.93 -5.94
CA PHE A 66 -2.61 -5.63 -6.48
C PHE A 66 -3.03 -6.80 -5.59
N ASP A 67 -2.07 -7.59 -5.09
CA ASP A 67 -2.33 -8.65 -4.10
C ASP A 67 -3.02 -8.08 -2.85
N VAL A 68 -2.53 -6.95 -2.32
CA VAL A 68 -3.14 -6.28 -1.16
C VAL A 68 -4.59 -5.85 -1.46
N LEU A 69 -4.83 -5.19 -2.59
CA LEU A 69 -6.19 -4.79 -3.01
C LEU A 69 -7.14 -5.99 -3.02
N CYS A 70 -6.71 -7.09 -3.64
CA CYS A 70 -7.52 -8.31 -3.77
C CYS A 70 -7.75 -9.00 -2.42
N VAL A 71 -6.72 -9.07 -1.56
CA VAL A 71 -6.83 -9.63 -0.20
C VAL A 71 -7.88 -8.87 0.61
N PHE A 72 -7.85 -7.53 0.57
CA PHE A 72 -8.82 -6.72 1.30
C PHE A 72 -10.24 -6.89 0.73
N GLN A 73 -10.41 -6.89 -0.59
CA GLN A 73 -11.72 -7.11 -1.21
C GLN A 73 -12.29 -8.50 -0.88
N HIS A 74 -11.44 -9.52 -0.89
CA HIS A 74 -11.85 -10.89 -0.58
C HIS A 74 -12.28 -11.03 0.89
N ALA A 75 -11.48 -10.50 1.82
CA ALA A 75 -11.70 -10.73 3.24
C ALA A 75 -12.73 -9.80 3.89
N PHE A 76 -12.85 -8.56 3.39
CA PHE A 76 -13.69 -7.52 4.00
C PHE A 76 -14.83 -7.02 3.11
N GLY A 77 -14.96 -7.57 1.89
CA GLY A 77 -16.01 -7.21 0.94
C GLY A 77 -15.60 -6.06 -0.01
N PRO A 78 -16.54 -5.51 -0.79
CA PRO A 78 -16.24 -4.50 -1.79
C PRO A 78 -15.66 -3.22 -1.17
N LEU A 79 -15.00 -2.41 -2.01
CA LEU A 79 -14.42 -1.14 -1.59
C LEU A 79 -15.49 -0.22 -0.96
N PRO A 80 -15.21 0.38 0.20
CA PRO A 80 -16.08 1.39 0.79
C PRO A 80 -16.39 2.54 -0.17
N SER A 81 -17.66 2.94 -0.24
CA SER A 81 -18.11 4.00 -1.15
C SER A 81 -17.56 5.39 -0.79
N GLN A 82 -17.17 6.17 -1.80
CA GLN A 82 -16.56 7.51 -1.65
C GLN A 82 -17.44 8.61 -1.06
N SER A 83 -18.73 8.38 -0.78
CA SER A 83 -19.66 9.46 -0.42
C SER A 83 -19.19 10.33 0.75
N ASN A 84 -18.28 9.82 1.59
CA ASN A 84 -17.64 10.55 2.70
C ASN A 84 -16.09 10.54 2.68
N MET A 85 -15.43 10.06 1.62
CA MET A 85 -13.96 9.88 1.55
C MET A 85 -13.39 10.61 0.32
N ASN A 86 -13.15 11.93 0.48
CA ASN A 86 -12.57 12.80 -0.53
C ASN A 86 -11.03 12.90 -0.39
N TYR A 87 -10.39 13.79 -1.18
CA TYR A 87 -8.97 14.13 -1.04
C TYR A 87 -8.57 14.46 0.41
N ASP A 88 -9.44 15.08 1.20
CA ASP A 88 -9.17 15.39 2.61
C ASP A 88 -9.01 14.12 3.46
N TRP A 89 -9.67 13.00 3.11
CA TRP A 89 -9.46 11.71 3.77
C TRP A 89 -8.06 11.18 3.48
N LEU A 90 -7.65 11.18 2.20
CA LEU A 90 -6.28 10.77 1.82
C LEU A 90 -5.23 11.67 2.44
N GLU A 91 -5.50 12.98 2.53
CA GLU A 91 -4.61 13.92 3.18
C GLU A 91 -4.47 13.62 4.66
N LYS A 92 -5.58 13.36 5.36
CA LYS A 92 -5.56 12.91 6.75
C LYS A 92 -4.80 11.59 6.90
N GLN A 93 -5.01 10.62 6.01
CA GLN A 93 -4.30 9.34 6.08
C GLN A 93 -2.79 9.52 5.86
N ALA A 94 -2.41 10.26 4.83
CA ALA A 94 -1.03 10.58 4.57
C ALA A 94 -0.40 11.35 5.74
N MET A 95 -1.16 12.20 6.44
CA MET A 95 -0.69 12.85 7.68
C MET A 95 -0.33 11.86 8.80
N LEU A 96 -1.02 10.72 8.88
CA LEU A 96 -0.69 9.65 9.84
C LEU A 96 0.59 8.90 9.47
N LEU A 97 0.98 8.92 8.19
CA LEU A 97 2.09 8.17 7.61
C LEU A 97 3.39 8.98 7.51
N ILE A 98 3.32 10.30 7.68
CA ILE A 98 4.50 11.20 7.65
C ILE A 98 5.61 10.77 8.61
N PRO A 99 5.36 10.37 9.87
CA PRO A 99 6.45 10.02 10.77
C PRO A 99 7.26 8.82 10.24
N GLU A 100 6.58 7.84 9.62
CA GLU A 100 7.23 6.70 8.96
C GLU A 100 8.04 7.19 7.74
N LEU A 101 7.44 8.00 6.85
CA LEU A 101 8.14 8.57 5.69
C LEU A 101 9.33 9.46 6.10
N GLN A 102 9.19 10.31 7.11
CA GLN A 102 10.24 11.21 7.61
C GLN A 102 11.37 10.45 8.31
N SER A 103 11.08 9.34 8.97
CA SER A 103 12.12 8.48 9.54
C SER A 103 13.01 7.87 8.44
N MET A 104 12.43 7.54 7.28
CA MET A 104 13.19 7.10 6.10
C MET A 104 14.03 8.24 5.50
N VAL A 105 13.49 9.46 5.48
CA VAL A 105 14.17 10.68 4.99
C VAL A 105 15.35 11.09 5.88
N LYS A 106 15.30 10.83 7.20
CA LYS A 106 16.43 11.11 8.09
C LYS A 106 17.59 10.12 7.90
N GLU A 107 17.34 8.92 7.39
CA GLU A 107 18.36 7.91 7.10
C GLU A 107 19.00 8.06 5.70
N ARG A 108 18.41 8.82 4.77
CA ARG A 108 18.97 9.03 3.42
C ARG A 108 18.79 10.46 2.91
N GLN A 109 19.82 11.00 2.27
CA GLN A 109 19.72 12.19 1.44
C GLN A 109 18.86 11.88 0.20
N MET A 110 17.54 11.99 0.31
CA MET A 110 16.65 12.05 -0.85
C MET A 110 16.81 13.41 -1.52
N GLU A 111 16.79 13.43 -2.86
CA GLU A 111 16.76 14.67 -3.64
C GLU A 111 15.58 15.57 -3.23
N ASP A 112 15.83 16.88 -3.12
CA ASP A 112 14.88 17.89 -2.65
C ASP A 112 13.54 17.89 -3.41
N LYS A 113 13.52 17.35 -4.63
CA LYS A 113 12.34 17.27 -5.50
C LYS A 113 11.31 16.21 -5.08
N ILE A 114 11.76 15.12 -4.46
CA ILE A 114 10.85 14.09 -3.92
C ILE A 114 10.39 14.53 -2.52
N ARG A 115 11.30 15.17 -1.78
CA ARG A 115 11.01 15.81 -0.50
C ARG A 115 9.93 16.87 -0.63
N SER A 116 9.96 17.75 -1.64
CA SER A 116 8.90 18.77 -1.83
C SER A 116 7.55 18.14 -2.20
N LYS A 117 7.54 17.12 -3.08
CA LYS A 117 6.31 16.39 -3.44
C LYS A 117 5.64 15.69 -2.24
N LEU A 118 6.43 15.25 -1.25
CA LEU A 118 5.94 14.59 -0.04
C LEU A 118 5.74 15.55 1.15
N GLN A 119 6.50 16.65 1.25
CA GLN A 119 6.42 17.62 2.36
C GLN A 119 5.35 18.68 2.18
N ASP A 120 5.05 19.12 0.96
CA ASP A 120 4.09 20.21 0.75
C ASP A 120 2.63 19.82 1.09
N GLN A 121 2.36 18.53 1.33
CA GLN A 121 0.99 18.06 1.53
C GLN A 121 0.72 17.44 2.90
N PHE A 122 1.74 17.14 3.70
CA PHE A 122 1.51 16.26 4.84
C PHE A 122 2.28 16.72 6.08
N VAL A 123 1.55 17.27 7.07
CA VAL A 123 2.02 17.50 8.46
C VAL A 123 1.03 16.99 9.54
N GLN A 124 1.55 16.11 10.43
CA GLN A 124 1.21 15.81 11.85
C GLN A 124 0.16 14.74 12.30
N ARG A 125 0.70 13.67 12.97
CA ARG A 125 0.24 12.83 14.13
C ARG A 125 -1.09 12.03 14.00
N SER A 126 -1.29 10.79 14.53
CA SER A 126 -0.48 9.79 15.27
C SER A 126 -1.04 8.36 15.10
N LEU A 127 -0.21 7.39 15.52
CA LEU A 127 -0.41 5.95 15.66
C LEU A 127 -1.52 5.56 16.64
N ASP A 128 -2.47 4.73 16.20
CA ASP A 128 -2.76 3.39 16.73
C ASP A 128 -3.85 2.75 15.84
N GLU A 129 -4.01 1.43 15.89
CA GLU A 129 -5.09 0.61 15.29
C GLU A 129 -4.79 -0.23 14.03
N THR A 130 -4.88 -1.56 14.26
CA THR A 130 -5.08 -2.67 13.30
C THR A 130 -4.16 -2.73 12.08
N VAL A 131 -2.86 -2.92 12.33
CA VAL A 131 -1.92 -3.37 11.29
C VAL A 131 -2.17 -4.85 11.01
N GLN A 132 -2.52 -5.21 9.76
CA GLN A 132 -2.53 -6.59 9.22
C GLN A 132 -1.11 -7.20 9.27
N LYS A 133 -0.63 -7.59 10.45
CA LYS A 133 0.75 -8.04 10.70
C LYS A 133 1.11 -9.26 9.88
N GLY A 134 0.18 -10.21 9.77
CA GLY A 134 0.37 -11.40 8.93
C GLY A 134 0.64 -11.02 7.48
N LEU A 135 -0.18 -10.13 6.92
CA LEU A 135 -0.05 -9.64 5.54
C LEU A 135 1.26 -8.86 5.35
N VAL A 136 1.62 -7.98 6.29
CA VAL A 136 2.89 -7.23 6.24
C VAL A 136 4.08 -8.19 6.20
N ASN A 137 4.10 -9.20 7.06
CA ASN A 137 5.17 -10.20 7.07
C ASN A 137 5.23 -10.97 5.76
N PHE A 138 4.08 -11.38 5.22
CA PHE A 138 4.02 -12.06 3.93
C PHE A 138 4.60 -11.22 2.79
N MET A 139 4.21 -9.95 2.70
CA MET A 139 4.70 -9.04 1.67
C MET A 139 6.20 -8.76 1.83
N ASN A 140 6.70 -8.59 3.05
CA ASN A 140 8.13 -8.42 3.30
C ASN A 140 8.93 -9.67 2.90
N MET A 141 8.42 -10.87 3.18
CA MET A 141 9.07 -12.12 2.72
C MET A 141 9.13 -12.22 1.20
N ALA A 142 8.09 -11.78 0.48
CA ALA A 142 8.11 -11.74 -0.98
C ALA A 142 9.18 -10.76 -1.52
N ILE A 143 9.30 -9.59 -0.88
CA ILE A 143 10.33 -8.60 -1.23
C ILE A 143 11.74 -9.14 -0.95
N ASP A 144 11.95 -9.74 0.23
CA ASP A 144 13.25 -10.31 0.61
C ASP A 144 13.64 -11.46 -0.32
N GLY A 145 12.68 -12.30 -0.70
CA GLY A 145 12.87 -13.36 -1.70
C GLY A 145 13.36 -12.79 -3.03
N PHE A 146 12.65 -11.80 -3.57
CA PHE A 146 13.06 -11.13 -4.82
C PHE A 146 14.45 -10.49 -4.74
N VAL A 147 14.76 -9.82 -3.63
CA VAL A 147 16.06 -9.17 -3.40
C VAL A 147 17.19 -10.20 -3.27
N SER A 148 16.92 -11.37 -2.69
CA SER A 148 17.90 -12.45 -2.59
C SER A 148 18.28 -13.02 -3.97
N GLU A 149 17.32 -13.06 -4.89
CA GLU A 149 17.53 -13.47 -6.30
C GLU A 149 18.12 -12.34 -7.15
N ASN A 150 17.89 -11.09 -6.74
CA ASN A 150 18.35 -9.88 -7.45
C ASN A 150 19.13 -8.95 -6.50
N PRO A 151 20.40 -9.25 -6.17
CA PRO A 151 21.16 -8.48 -5.18
C PRO A 151 21.31 -6.98 -5.49
N GLY A 152 21.21 -6.59 -6.77
CA GLY A 152 21.20 -5.19 -7.20
C GLY A 152 20.01 -4.37 -6.67
N SER A 153 18.95 -5.04 -6.22
CA SER A 153 17.74 -4.44 -5.64
C SER A 153 17.82 -4.26 -4.12
N ALA A 154 18.87 -4.77 -3.47
CA ALA A 154 19.05 -4.68 -2.01
C ALA A 154 18.98 -3.25 -1.43
N PRO A 155 19.54 -2.21 -2.08
CA PRO A 155 19.41 -0.84 -1.60
C PRO A 155 17.96 -0.33 -1.56
N SER A 156 17.08 -0.90 -2.39
CA SER A 156 15.67 -0.52 -2.55
C SER A 156 14.71 -1.35 -1.68
N SER A 157 15.17 -2.47 -1.11
CA SER A 157 14.36 -3.35 -0.25
C SER A 157 13.60 -2.59 0.84
N LYS A 158 14.30 -1.79 1.65
CA LYS A 158 13.73 -1.07 2.80
C LYS A 158 12.68 -0.03 2.38
N ILE A 159 12.88 0.65 1.25
CA ILE A 159 11.87 1.61 0.76
C ILE A 159 10.63 0.88 0.26
N THR A 160 10.80 -0.23 -0.46
CA THR A 160 9.68 -1.06 -0.92
C THR A 160 8.89 -1.66 0.25
N GLN A 161 9.56 -2.21 1.26
CA GLN A 161 8.92 -2.74 2.48
C GLN A 161 8.13 -1.67 3.24
N THR A 162 8.67 -0.45 3.30
CA THR A 162 7.95 0.64 3.97
C THR A 162 6.75 1.10 3.16
N MET A 163 6.90 1.23 1.84
CA MET A 163 5.79 1.60 0.96
C MET A 163 4.67 0.55 0.99
N ILE A 164 4.98 -0.75 1.02
CA ILE A 164 3.93 -1.78 1.08
C ILE A 164 3.22 -1.78 2.44
N PHE A 165 3.96 -1.53 3.53
CA PHE A 165 3.36 -1.30 4.84
C PHE A 165 2.38 -0.12 4.82
N ILE A 166 2.77 0.99 4.19
CA ILE A 166 1.90 2.16 4.02
C ILE A 166 0.64 1.78 3.24
N VAL A 167 0.76 1.04 2.13
CA VAL A 167 -0.39 0.58 1.33
C VAL A 167 -1.35 -0.26 2.16
N ILE A 168 -0.84 -1.25 2.91
CA ILE A 168 -1.65 -2.09 3.80
C ILE A 168 -2.39 -1.24 4.84
N ARG A 169 -1.72 -0.24 5.40
CA ARG A 169 -2.33 0.68 6.38
C ARG A 169 -3.40 1.57 5.76
N LEU A 170 -3.19 2.07 4.54
CA LEU A 170 -4.20 2.85 3.81
C LEU A 170 -5.47 2.03 3.58
N PHE A 171 -5.34 0.77 3.15
CA PHE A 171 -6.48 -0.14 3.05
C PHE A 171 -7.08 -0.48 4.41
N GLY A 172 -6.25 -0.69 5.44
CA GLY A 172 -6.70 -0.92 6.80
C GLY A 172 -7.61 0.21 7.31
N ASN A 173 -7.21 1.45 7.07
CA ASN A 173 -7.98 2.63 7.45
C ASN A 173 -9.23 2.82 6.58
N LEU A 174 -9.14 2.48 5.28
CA LEU A 174 -10.28 2.52 4.36
C LEU A 174 -11.41 1.61 4.87
N TYR A 175 -11.08 0.36 5.21
CA TYR A 175 -12.04 -0.64 5.70
C TYR A 175 -12.34 -0.53 7.21
N GLY A 176 -11.51 0.18 7.98
CA GLY A 176 -11.75 0.49 9.39
C GLY A 176 -12.74 1.64 9.61
N GLY A 177 -12.69 2.66 8.73
CA GLY A 177 -13.51 3.87 8.85
C GLY A 177 -15.02 3.70 8.59
N THR A 178 -15.45 2.54 8.09
CA THR A 178 -16.87 2.22 7.84
C THR A 178 -17.65 1.80 9.09
N SER A 179 -16.99 1.68 10.25
CA SER A 179 -17.61 1.17 11.49
C SER A 179 -18.44 2.19 12.31
N ASN A 180 -18.77 3.37 11.79
CA ASN A 180 -19.61 4.38 12.47
C ASN A 180 -20.87 4.76 11.68
N ALA A 181 -21.61 3.76 11.17
CA ALA A 181 -22.95 3.96 10.65
C ALA A 181 -23.91 2.90 11.21
N VAL A 182 -24.29 3.06 12.48
CA VAL A 182 -25.51 2.47 13.08
C VAL A 182 -26.19 3.54 13.91
#